data_AF-A0A7M4EUK0-F1
#
_entry.id   AF-A0A7M4EUK0-F1
#
_cell.length_a   1.000
_cell.length_b   1.000
_cell.length_c   1.000
_cell.angle_alpha   90.00
_cell.angle_beta   90.00
_cell.angle_gamma   90.00
#
_symmetry.space_group_name_H-M   'P 1'
#
loop_
_entity.id
_entity.type
_entity.pdbx_description
1 polymer ?
#
loop_
_entity_poly.entity_id
_entity_poly.type
_entity_poly.pdbx_seq_one_letter_code
_entity_poly.pdbx_strand_id
1 'polypeptide(L)'
;MTCVGSITKATLRLANATASNTNQIIHLNKRFEIVSLVGTLNKVPHLHICLSDEDGHTVGGHVLSDLEVFTTAEIVIGECKSLHFTREMDGHTGFPELIISARSEKA
;
A
#
# COMPACT_ATOMS: atom_id res chain seq x y z
N MET A 1 5.91 -4.88 5.61
CA MET A 1 4.86 -5.10 6.63
C MET A 1 3.91 -6.20 6.15
N THR A 2 3.17 -6.82 7.07
CA THR A 2 2.01 -7.67 6.76
C THR A 2 0.86 -7.33 7.70
N CYS A 3 -0.38 -7.56 7.30
CA CYS A 3 -1.56 -7.30 8.12
C CYS A 3 -2.74 -8.18 7.67
N VAL A 4 -3.52 -8.62 8.66
CA VAL A 4 -4.84 -9.23 8.51
C VAL A 4 -5.87 -8.39 9.28
N GLY A 5 -7.14 -8.50 8.95
CA GLY A 5 -8.19 -7.72 9.61
C GLY A 5 -9.39 -7.46 8.71
N SER A 6 -10.17 -6.43 9.00
CA SER A 6 -11.29 -6.04 8.16
C SER A 6 -11.52 -4.54 8.11
N ILE A 7 -12.12 -4.07 7.01
CA ILE A 7 -12.36 -2.66 6.71
C ILE A 7 -13.77 -2.42 6.18
N THR A 8 -14.27 -1.20 6.31
CA THR A 8 -15.55 -0.73 5.72
C THR A 8 -15.37 0.14 4.49
N LYS A 9 -14.16 0.67 4.28
CA LYS A 9 -13.85 1.61 3.21
C LYS A 9 -12.42 1.41 2.72
N ALA A 10 -12.19 1.67 1.42
CA ALA A 10 -10.86 1.78 0.82
C ALA A 10 -10.88 2.64 -0.45
N THR A 11 -9.85 3.44 -0.67
CA THR A 11 -9.59 4.08 -1.98
C THR A 11 -8.33 3.46 -2.58
N LEU A 12 -8.51 2.75 -3.71
CA LEU A 12 -7.45 2.00 -4.37
C LEU A 12 -7.18 2.52 -5.78
N ARG A 13 -5.92 2.50 -6.17
CA ARG A 13 -5.48 2.70 -7.56
C ARG A 13 -5.17 1.35 -8.19
N LEU A 14 -5.90 1.00 -9.24
CA LEU A 14 -5.73 -0.25 -9.98
C LEU A 14 -4.52 -0.16 -10.92
N ALA A 15 -3.91 -1.31 -11.20
CA ALA A 15 -2.94 -1.42 -12.29
C ALA A 15 -3.71 -1.35 -13.61
N ASN A 16 -3.27 -0.47 -14.53
CA ASN A 16 -3.52 -0.50 -15.99
C ASN A 16 -3.59 0.93 -16.58
N ALA A 17 -2.56 1.75 -16.36
CA ALA A 17 -2.41 3.01 -17.07
C ALA A 17 -2.18 2.74 -18.56
N THR A 18 -2.85 3.48 -19.42
CA THR A 18 -2.61 3.48 -20.86
C THR A 18 -2.10 4.86 -21.28
N ALA A 19 -1.62 5.01 -22.52
CA ALA A 19 -1.16 6.31 -23.03
C ALA A 19 -2.24 7.41 -22.95
N SER A 20 -3.51 7.03 -22.89
CA SER A 20 -4.67 7.93 -22.81
C SER A 20 -5.42 7.87 -21.49
N ASN A 21 -4.98 7.06 -20.51
CA ASN A 21 -5.69 6.89 -19.25
C ASN A 21 -4.71 6.76 -18.08
N THR A 22 -4.90 7.60 -17.06
CA THR A 22 -4.22 7.41 -15.79
C THR A 22 -4.74 6.12 -15.13
N ASN A 23 -3.96 5.55 -14.21
CA ASN A 23 -4.42 4.37 -13.46
C ASN A 23 -5.80 4.63 -12.85
N GLN A 24 -6.76 3.73 -13.07
CA GLN A 24 -8.11 3.86 -12.53
C GLN A 24 -8.08 3.91 -11.01
N ILE A 25 -8.82 4.86 -10.43
CA ILE A 25 -9.06 4.94 -8.99
C ILE A 25 -10.46 4.40 -8.72
N ILE A 26 -10.58 3.51 -7.74
CA ILE A 26 -11.84 2.96 -7.26
C ILE A 26 -12.04 3.31 -5.78
N HIS A 27 -13.29 3.54 -5.42
CA HIS A 27 -13.72 3.77 -4.05
C HIS A 27 -14.62 2.62 -3.62
N LEU A 28 -14.22 1.94 -2.57
CA LEU A 28 -14.93 0.82 -1.97
C LEU A 28 -15.60 1.32 -0.68
N ASN A 29 -16.90 1.06 -0.53
CA ASN A 29 -17.69 1.45 0.63
C ASN A 29 -18.63 0.31 1.04
N LYS A 30 -18.02 -0.81 1.44
CA LYS A 30 -18.68 -2.01 1.99
C LYS A 30 -17.68 -2.77 2.86
N ARG A 31 -18.12 -3.83 3.55
CA ARG A 31 -17.26 -4.63 4.41
C ARG A 31 -16.35 -5.54 3.58
N PHE A 32 -15.08 -5.62 3.96
CA PHE A 32 -14.10 -6.52 3.39
C PHE A 32 -13.17 -7.10 4.46
N GLU A 33 -12.71 -8.32 4.24
CA GLU A 33 -11.56 -8.89 4.94
C GLU A 33 -10.26 -8.45 4.24
N ILE A 34 -9.29 -7.98 5.03
CA ILE A 34 -7.91 -7.78 4.60
C ILE A 34 -7.24 -9.16 4.53
N VAL A 35 -7.17 -9.71 3.32
CA VAL A 35 -6.50 -11.01 3.09
C VAL A 35 -5.01 -10.85 2.77
N SER A 36 -4.57 -9.64 2.43
CA SER A 36 -3.15 -9.26 2.35
C SER A 36 -2.99 -7.74 2.38
N LEU A 37 -2.12 -7.21 3.22
CA LEU A 37 -1.65 -5.82 3.16
C LEU A 37 -0.13 -5.80 3.30
N VAL A 38 0.56 -5.42 2.22
CA VAL A 38 2.02 -5.54 2.11
C VAL A 38 2.63 -4.27 1.54
N GLY A 39 3.90 -4.04 1.86
CA GLY A 39 4.65 -2.93 1.30
C GLY A 39 5.77 -2.39 2.18
N THR A 40 6.35 -1.29 1.72
CA THR A 40 7.43 -0.55 2.39
C THR A 40 6.88 0.68 3.09
N LEU A 41 7.35 0.91 4.31
CA LEU A 41 7.02 2.10 5.10
C LEU A 41 8.20 3.08 5.08
N ASN A 42 7.91 4.31 4.67
CA ASN A 42 8.79 5.48 4.65
C ASN A 42 7.89 6.73 4.65
N LYS A 43 8.43 7.94 4.53
CA LYS A 43 7.62 9.19 4.55
C LYS A 43 6.45 9.17 3.55
N VAL A 44 6.67 8.53 2.39
CA VAL A 44 5.63 8.26 1.40
C VAL A 44 5.56 6.74 1.21
N PRO A 45 4.70 6.03 1.97
CA PRO A 45 4.67 4.58 1.96
C PRO A 45 4.20 4.05 0.61
N HIS A 46 4.62 2.82 0.28
CA HIS A 46 4.15 2.11 -0.90
C HIS A 46 3.48 0.82 -0.44
N LEU A 47 2.15 0.86 -0.32
CA LEU A 47 1.34 -0.24 0.18
C LEU A 47 0.41 -0.76 -0.90
N HIS A 48 0.35 -2.08 -1.03
CA HIS A 48 -0.62 -2.80 -1.83
C HIS A 48 -1.50 -3.64 -0.90
N ILE A 49 -2.78 -3.73 -1.24
CA ILE A 49 -3.77 -4.46 -0.46
C ILE A 49 -4.56 -5.40 -1.37
N CYS A 50 -4.99 -6.54 -0.82
CA CYS A 50 -5.99 -7.42 -1.38
C CYS A 50 -7.11 -7.59 -0.35
N LEU A 51 -8.34 -7.41 -0.81
CA LEU A 51 -9.56 -7.36 -0.02
C LEU A 51 -10.52 -8.43 -0.53
N SER A 52 -11.07 -9.24 0.35
CA SER A 52 -12.11 -10.22 0.02
C SER A 52 -13.47 -9.73 0.52
N ASP A 53 -14.49 -9.79 -0.31
CA ASP A 53 -15.87 -9.48 0.11
C ASP A 53 -16.60 -10.69 0.71
N GLU A 54 -17.89 -10.50 1.03
CA GLU A 54 -18.78 -11.51 1.62
C GLU A 54 -18.94 -12.79 0.78
N ASP A 55 -18.71 -12.72 -0.52
CA ASP A 55 -18.80 -13.85 -1.45
C ASP A 55 -17.42 -14.51 -1.70
N GLY A 56 -16.35 -13.99 -1.11
CA GLY A 56 -14.98 -14.45 -1.34
C GLY A 56 -14.33 -13.85 -2.59
N HIS A 57 -14.97 -12.89 -3.27
CA HIS A 57 -14.37 -12.22 -4.41
C HIS A 57 -13.32 -11.21 -3.96
N THR A 58 -12.17 -11.24 -4.62
CA THR A 58 -11.05 -10.38 -4.26
C THR A 58 -10.91 -9.17 -5.17
N VAL A 59 -10.67 -8.00 -4.56
CA VAL A 59 -10.21 -6.79 -5.24
C VAL A 59 -8.87 -6.37 -4.65
N GLY A 60 -7.93 -5.96 -5.50
CA GLY A 60 -6.61 -5.55 -5.05
C GLY A 60 -6.08 -4.34 -5.81
N GLY A 61 -5.16 -3.61 -5.18
CA GLY A 61 -4.57 -2.42 -5.78
C GLY A 61 -3.60 -1.70 -4.86
N HIS A 62 -3.07 -0.59 -5.38
CA HIS A 62 -2.25 0.34 -4.62
C HIS A 62 -3.13 1.16 -3.69
N VAL A 63 -2.79 1.22 -2.40
CA VAL A 63 -3.53 1.97 -1.39
C VAL A 63 -3.28 3.46 -1.58
N LEU A 64 -4.34 4.26 -1.79
CA LEU A 64 -4.23 5.71 -1.79
C LEU A 64 -4.63 6.30 -0.43
N SER A 65 -5.82 5.93 0.07
CA SER A 65 -6.41 6.50 1.29
C SER A 65 -7.61 5.68 1.77
N ASP A 66 -8.27 6.18 2.81
CA ASP A 66 -9.59 5.73 3.26
C ASP A 66 -9.66 4.27 3.70
N LEU A 67 -8.56 3.67 4.17
CA LEU A 67 -8.59 2.34 4.81
C LEU A 67 -9.17 2.47 6.22
N GLU A 68 -10.49 2.36 6.34
CA GLU A 68 -11.21 2.47 7.61
C GLU A 68 -11.43 1.07 8.21
N VAL A 69 -10.79 0.81 9.36
CA VAL A 69 -10.91 -0.48 10.07
C VAL A 69 -12.35 -0.72 10.51
N PHE A 70 -12.86 -1.91 10.23
CA PHE A 70 -14.19 -2.33 10.65
C PHE A 70 -14.16 -2.93 12.06
N THR A 71 -13.43 -4.03 12.25
CA THR A 71 -13.33 -4.72 13.55
C THR A 71 -11.93 -4.62 14.13
N THR A 72 -10.93 -5.07 13.38
CA THR A 72 -9.52 -5.07 13.78
C THR A 72 -8.62 -4.96 12.56
N ALA A 73 -7.40 -4.53 12.81
CA ALA A 73 -6.27 -4.66 11.89
C ALA A 73 -5.06 -5.12 12.71
N GLU A 74 -4.66 -6.36 12.53
CA GLU A 74 -3.54 -6.99 13.22
C GLU A 74 -2.30 -6.85 12.35
N ILE A 75 -1.47 -5.85 12.68
CA ILE A 75 -0.36 -5.39 11.84
C ILE A 75 0.96 -5.87 12.41
N VAL A 76 1.79 -6.49 11.56
CA VAL A 76 3.20 -6.81 11.86
C VAL A 76 4.12 -5.94 11.01
N ILE A 77 4.99 -5.19 11.68
CA ILE A 77 5.98 -4.30 11.05
C ILE A 77 7.39 -4.82 11.33
N GLY A 78 8.14 -5.11 10.27
CA GLY A 78 9.58 -5.34 10.35
C GLY A 78 10.33 -4.03 10.11
N GLU A 79 11.30 -3.72 10.98
CA GLU A 79 12.16 -2.54 10.85
C GLU A 79 13.59 -2.94 10.47
N CYS A 80 14.08 -2.39 9.35
CA CYS A 80 15.49 -2.49 8.98
C CYS A 80 16.31 -1.40 9.70
N LYS A 81 16.75 -1.67 10.93
CA LYS A 81 17.41 -0.69 11.80
C LYS A 81 18.68 -0.03 11.23
N SER A 82 19.44 -0.75 10.40
CA SER A 82 20.66 -0.25 9.77
C SER A 82 20.42 0.45 8.42
N LEU A 83 19.17 0.50 7.93
CA LEU A 83 18.83 1.05 6.63
C LEU A 83 17.94 2.28 6.74
N HIS A 84 18.03 3.14 5.75
CA HIS A 84 17.19 4.30 5.55
C HIS A 84 16.54 4.22 4.17
N PHE A 85 15.21 4.35 4.14
CA PHE A 85 14.42 4.27 2.90
C PHE A 85 13.95 5.67 2.51
N THR A 86 14.38 6.12 1.33
CA THR A 86 13.91 7.35 0.69
C THR A 86 13.24 7.01 -0.64
N ARG A 87 12.68 8.02 -1.31
CA ARG A 87 12.25 7.89 -2.70
C ARG A 87 12.75 9.06 -3.52
N GLU A 88 13.27 8.77 -4.70
CA GLU A 88 13.83 9.76 -5.62
C GLU A 88 13.22 9.57 -7.01
N MET A 89 13.04 10.66 -7.76
CA MET A 89 12.44 10.60 -9.09
C MET A 89 13.33 9.83 -10.05
N ASP A 90 12.82 8.74 -10.62
CA ASP A 90 13.48 8.01 -11.69
C ASP A 90 12.95 8.50 -13.05
N GLY A 91 13.85 8.97 -13.92
CA GLY A 91 13.50 9.46 -15.25
C GLY A 91 12.96 8.38 -16.19
N HIS A 92 13.23 7.09 -15.92
CA HIS A 92 12.73 5.98 -16.74
C HIS A 92 11.31 5.59 -16.37
N THR A 93 10.98 5.58 -15.07
CA THR A 93 9.64 5.19 -14.61
C THR A 93 8.69 6.38 -14.54
N GLY A 94 9.22 7.60 -14.37
CA GLY A 94 8.44 8.82 -14.14
C GLY A 94 7.87 8.91 -12.72
N PHE A 95 8.33 8.09 -11.78
CA PHE A 95 7.86 8.04 -10.40
C PHE A 95 9.00 8.13 -9.38
N PRO A 96 8.71 8.56 -8.14
CA PRO A 96 9.65 8.41 -7.03
C PRO A 96 9.84 6.94 -6.66
N GLU A 97 11.00 6.38 -7.01
CA GLU A 97 11.34 4.99 -6.73
C GLU A 97 12.10 4.82 -5.43
N LEU A 98 12.05 3.60 -4.87
CA LEU A 98 12.67 3.28 -3.59
C LEU A 98 14.21 3.36 -3.70
N ILE A 99 14.81 4.17 -2.84
CA ILE A 99 16.26 4.21 -2.62
C ILE A 99 16.56 3.72 -1.22
N ILE A 100 17.53 2.82 -1.11
CA ILE A 100 17.97 2.24 0.16
C ILE A 100 19.41 2.68 0.40
N SER A 101 19.64 3.32 1.54
CA SER A 101 20.98 3.69 1.99
C SER A 101 21.24 3.18 3.40
N ALA A 102 22.51 3.15 3.79
CA ALA A 102 22.86 2.91 5.19
C ALA A 102 22.26 4.03 6.04
N ARG A 103 21.63 3.66 7.15
CA ARG A 103 21.24 4.64 8.16
C ARG A 103 22.53 5.19 8.75
N SER A 104 22.79 6.48 8.56
CA SER A 104 23.92 7.13 9.25
C SER A 104 23.76 6.84 10.74
N GLU A 105 24.78 6.22 11.35
CA GLU A 105 24.97 6.29 12.78
C GLU A 105 25.16 7.78 13.08
N LYS A 106 24.10 8.46 13.52
CA LYS A 106 24.28 9.77 14.11
C LYS A 106 24.64 9.56 15.58
N ALA A 107 25.82 10.11 15.89
CA ALA A 107 26.42 10.34 17.20
C ALA A 107 25.44 10.89 18.25
#